data_AF-A0A958EUA6-F1
#
_entry.id   AF-A0A958EUA6-F1
#
_cell.length_a   1.000
_cell.length_b   1.000
_cell.length_c   1.000
_cell.angle_alpha   90.00
_cell.angle_beta   90.00
_cell.angle_gamma   90.00
#
_symmetry.space_group_name_H-M   'P 1'
#
loop_
_entity.id
_entity.type
_entity.pdbx_description
1 polymer ?
#
loop_
_entity_poly.entity_id
_entity_poly.type
_entity_poly.pdbx_seq_one_letter_code
_entity_poly.pdbx_strand_id
1 'polypeptide(L)'
;MRKDLNINVHHLTRVEGHGNIVVDMKNGVLQKAQLDIVEAPRFFEAMLKGRNFQEVAIITSRICGICSLGHQLTSLKATEDALGLEISEQTELLRRILVDGATFQSNILHSLFLAAPDFLDVGSVFPLVNTHKDVVLAALRLKRMANDIGDLISGRAIHPISCVPGGFTKLPTESELKNLKTKLETEAIPDATYIIDVVASLADKIPVFERETEYISVKSEQEYGLYDGQIFSSDAGSFPVNKYLDVTNEFVVPHSSSKHA
;
A
#
# COMPACT_ATOMS: atom_id res chain seq x y z
N MET A 1 2.49 -13.92 -40.37
CA MET A 1 3.25 -12.78 -40.95
C MET A 1 4.01 -12.13 -39.80
N ARG A 2 5.33 -11.97 -39.90
CA ARG A 2 6.12 -11.22 -38.91
C ARG A 2 5.67 -9.76 -38.96
N LYS A 3 5.32 -9.17 -37.82
CA LYS A 3 4.80 -7.79 -37.73
C LYS A 3 5.78 -6.91 -36.98
N ASP A 4 5.85 -5.66 -37.40
CA ASP A 4 6.43 -4.58 -36.62
C ASP A 4 5.34 -4.01 -35.71
N LEU A 5 5.69 -3.66 -34.47
CA LEU A 5 4.78 -3.08 -33.49
C LEU A 5 5.53 -2.05 -32.66
N ASN A 6 4.94 -0.88 -32.49
CA ASN A 6 5.48 0.15 -31.63
C ASN A 6 4.32 0.69 -30.78
N ILE A 7 4.34 0.38 -29.48
CA ILE A 7 3.35 0.80 -28.49
C ILE A 7 4.05 1.74 -27.53
N ASN A 8 3.55 2.97 -27.43
CA ASN A 8 3.95 3.93 -26.40
C ASN A 8 2.69 4.37 -25.66
N VAL A 9 2.48 3.82 -24.48
CA VAL A 9 1.43 4.29 -23.57
C VAL A 9 2.06 5.32 -22.66
N HIS A 10 1.76 6.59 -22.92
CA HIS A 10 2.13 7.68 -22.02
C HIS A 10 1.04 7.87 -20.97
N HIS A 11 1.45 7.99 -19.71
CA HIS A 11 0.56 8.13 -18.56
C HIS A 11 -0.38 6.93 -18.38
N LEU A 12 0.13 5.91 -17.69
CA LEU A 12 -0.72 4.84 -17.20
C LEU A 12 -1.86 5.39 -16.35
N THR A 13 -3.07 4.93 -16.63
CA THR A 13 -4.27 5.31 -15.89
C THR A 13 -4.59 4.25 -14.83
N ARG A 14 -5.33 4.67 -13.79
CA ARG A 14 -5.74 3.80 -12.66
C ARG A 14 -4.56 3.13 -11.93
N VAL A 15 -3.43 3.81 -11.88
CA VAL A 15 -2.30 3.51 -10.98
C VAL A 15 -2.00 4.76 -10.14
N GLU A 16 -1.34 4.59 -9.00
CA GLU A 16 -0.76 5.72 -8.27
C GLU A 16 0.62 6.05 -8.84
N GLY A 17 0.98 7.34 -8.86
CA GLY A 17 2.21 7.82 -9.49
C GLY A 17 2.13 7.97 -11.01
N HIS A 18 3.30 8.11 -11.64
CA HIS A 18 3.41 8.37 -13.09
C HIS A 18 4.33 7.35 -13.76
N GLY A 19 3.76 6.56 -14.69
CA GLY A 19 4.50 5.59 -15.48
C GLY A 19 4.07 5.56 -16.93
N ASN A 20 4.96 5.06 -17.79
CA ASN A 20 4.71 4.81 -19.22
C ASN A 20 5.05 3.35 -19.57
N ILE A 21 4.41 2.81 -20.61
CA ILE A 21 4.79 1.52 -21.20
C ILE A 21 5.35 1.75 -22.60
N VAL A 22 6.54 1.20 -22.87
CA VAL A 22 7.18 1.23 -24.18
C VAL A 22 7.43 -0.19 -24.66
N VAL A 23 6.80 -0.58 -25.77
CA VAL A 23 7.01 -1.87 -26.42
C VAL A 23 7.37 -1.65 -27.89
N ASP A 24 8.51 -2.17 -28.32
CA ASP A 24 8.98 -2.14 -29.71
C ASP A 24 9.27 -3.57 -30.19
N MET A 25 8.72 -3.94 -31.33
CA MET A 25 8.93 -5.20 -32.01
C MET A 25 9.25 -4.93 -33.48
N LYS A 26 10.29 -5.58 -34.00
CA LYS A 26 10.73 -5.48 -35.39
C LYS A 26 10.88 -6.86 -36.00
N ASN A 27 10.32 -7.07 -37.18
CA ASN A 27 10.23 -8.36 -37.87
C ASN A 27 9.72 -9.49 -36.96
N GLY A 28 8.74 -9.21 -36.10
CA GLY A 28 8.22 -10.16 -35.12
C GLY A 28 9.16 -10.52 -33.96
N VAL A 29 10.25 -9.76 -33.78
CA VAL A 29 11.22 -9.92 -32.67
C VAL A 29 11.11 -8.73 -31.73
N LEU A 30 10.79 -9.00 -30.46
CA LEU A 30 10.73 -7.98 -29.42
C LEU A 30 12.11 -7.33 -29.25
N GLN A 31 12.19 -6.02 -29.47
CA GLN A 31 13.40 -5.22 -29.28
C GLN A 31 13.42 -4.56 -27.91
N LYS A 32 12.25 -4.13 -27.41
CA LYS A 32 12.11 -3.36 -26.18
C LYS A 32 10.77 -3.64 -25.52
N ALA A 33 10.76 -3.84 -24.20
CA ALA A 33 9.57 -3.85 -23.35
C ALA A 33 9.96 -3.24 -22.00
N GLN A 34 9.47 -2.04 -21.71
CA GLN A 34 9.84 -1.27 -20.51
C GLN A 34 8.62 -0.66 -19.83
N LEU A 35 8.70 -0.58 -18.51
CA LEU A 35 7.89 0.27 -17.65
C LEU A 35 8.78 1.43 -17.20
N ASP A 36 8.54 2.62 -17.74
CA ASP A 36 9.32 3.81 -17.43
C ASP A 36 8.60 4.57 -16.33
N ILE A 37 9.18 4.65 -15.12
CA ILE A 37 8.66 5.54 -14.07
C ILE A 37 9.18 6.94 -14.35
N VAL A 38 8.27 7.88 -14.59
CA VAL A 38 8.58 9.25 -15.04
C VAL A 38 8.23 10.30 -14.00
N GLU A 39 7.92 9.88 -12.78
CA GLU A 39 7.69 10.79 -11.67
C GLU A 39 8.98 11.51 -11.30
N ALA A 40 8.91 12.83 -11.10
CA ALA A 40 10.06 13.61 -10.71
C ALA A 40 10.55 13.18 -9.32
N PRO A 41 11.87 12.91 -9.14
CA PRO A 41 12.40 12.57 -7.83
C PRO A 41 12.18 13.73 -6.86
N ARG A 42 11.51 13.46 -5.74
CA ARG A 42 11.22 14.44 -4.68
C ARG A 42 12.31 14.52 -3.61
N PHE A 43 13.32 13.64 -3.69
CA PHE A 43 14.53 13.64 -2.87
C PHE A 43 14.28 13.64 -1.35
N PHE A 44 13.29 12.87 -0.87
CA PHE A 44 12.97 12.76 0.56
C PHE A 44 14.20 12.37 1.41
N GLU A 45 15.00 11.40 0.96
CA GLU A 45 16.23 10.96 1.66
C GLU A 45 17.21 12.11 1.93
N ALA A 46 17.42 12.99 0.93
CA ALA A 46 18.28 14.15 1.07
C ALA A 46 17.61 15.26 1.90
N MET A 47 16.31 15.48 1.70
CA MET A 47 15.53 16.51 2.40
C MET A 47 15.45 16.27 3.91
N LEU A 48 15.52 15.01 4.36
CA LEU A 48 15.48 14.64 5.77
C LEU A 48 16.80 14.90 6.51
N LYS A 49 17.92 15.12 5.82
CA LYS A 49 19.20 15.43 6.48
C LYS A 49 19.12 16.74 7.26
N GLY A 50 19.48 16.69 8.54
CA GLY A 50 19.45 17.84 9.44
C GLY A 50 18.06 18.23 9.95
N ARG A 51 17.01 17.49 9.59
CA ARG A 51 15.66 17.67 10.13
C ARG A 51 15.57 17.19 11.57
N ASN A 52 14.66 17.78 12.34
CA ASN A 52 14.39 17.31 13.69
C ASN A 52 13.63 15.97 13.60
N PHE A 53 13.99 14.99 14.43
CA PHE A 53 13.34 13.67 14.43
C PHE A 53 11.81 13.76 14.61
N GLN A 54 11.32 14.79 15.30
CA GLN A 54 9.89 15.02 15.55
C GLN A 54 9.08 15.37 14.29
N GLU A 55 9.72 15.95 13.25
CA GLU A 55 9.05 16.31 12.00
C GLU A 55 9.18 15.23 10.92
N VAL A 56 10.12 14.29 11.04
CA VAL A 56 10.42 13.29 9.99
C VAL A 56 9.20 12.46 9.65
N ALA A 57 8.48 11.94 10.65
CA ALA A 57 7.30 11.10 10.43
C ALA A 57 6.15 11.85 9.74
N ILE A 58 6.03 13.16 9.99
CA ILE A 58 5.08 14.03 9.30
C ILE A 58 5.56 14.20 7.85
N ILE A 59 6.83 14.54 7.61
CA ILE A 59 7.37 14.74 6.27
C ILE A 59 7.21 13.47 5.42
N THR A 60 7.63 12.31 5.90
CA THR A 60 7.59 11.04 5.15
C THR A 60 6.17 10.61 4.80
N SER A 61 5.16 10.95 5.61
CA SER A 61 3.78 10.62 5.26
C SER A 61 3.27 11.35 4.01
N ARG A 62 4.01 12.34 3.48
CA ARG A 62 3.72 13.04 2.21
C ARG A 62 4.40 12.38 1.00
N ILE A 63 5.08 11.25 1.18
CA ILE A 63 5.61 10.46 0.06
C ILE A 63 4.45 9.95 -0.81
N CYS A 64 3.37 9.46 -0.22
CA CYS A 64 2.20 8.98 -0.97
C CYS A 64 0.91 9.30 -0.20
N GLY A 65 -0.16 9.64 -0.93
CA GLY A 65 -1.47 9.91 -0.33
C GLY A 65 -2.20 8.64 0.12
N ILE A 66 -1.92 7.49 -0.50
CA ILE A 66 -2.58 6.21 -0.20
C ILE A 66 -1.93 5.54 1.01
N CYS A 67 -0.61 5.31 0.97
CA CYS A 67 0.15 4.64 2.04
C CYS A 67 0.80 5.61 3.04
N SER A 68 0.24 6.82 3.20
CA SER A 68 0.77 7.86 4.10
C SER A 68 1.00 7.37 5.53
N LEU A 69 0.08 6.58 6.09
CA LEU A 69 0.22 5.98 7.42
C LEU A 69 1.42 5.03 7.48
N GLY A 70 1.61 4.17 6.47
CA GLY A 70 2.72 3.22 6.43
C GLY A 70 4.07 3.93 6.52
N HIS A 71 4.27 4.98 5.72
CA HIS A 71 5.46 5.82 5.81
C HIS A 71 5.66 6.45 7.19
N GLN A 72 4.57 6.92 7.81
CA GLN A 72 4.64 7.57 9.11
C GLN A 72 5.02 6.58 10.21
N LEU A 73 4.36 5.42 10.28
CA LEU A 73 4.64 4.40 11.28
C LEU A 73 6.05 3.81 11.12
N THR A 74 6.48 3.55 9.89
CA THR A 74 7.86 3.12 9.62
C THR A 74 8.88 4.17 10.08
N SER A 75 8.61 5.46 9.83
CA SER A 75 9.47 6.54 10.31
C SER A 75 9.50 6.65 11.84
N LEU A 76 8.36 6.41 12.51
CA LEU A 76 8.28 6.40 13.96
C LEU A 76 9.07 5.24 14.56
N LYS A 77 8.90 4.02 14.03
CA LYS A 77 9.67 2.85 14.46
C LYS A 77 11.18 3.09 14.32
N ALA A 78 11.63 3.64 13.19
CA ALA A 78 13.04 3.97 12.98
C ALA A 78 13.54 5.04 13.96
N THR A 79 12.71 6.03 14.28
CA THR A 79 13.05 7.08 15.25
C THR A 79 13.13 6.54 16.67
N GLU A 80 12.19 5.68 17.05
CA GLU A 80 12.13 5.05 18.37
C GLU A 80 13.31 4.11 18.59
N ASP A 81 13.67 3.29 17.60
CA ASP A 81 14.86 2.43 17.63
C ASP A 81 16.14 3.27 17.78
N ALA A 82 16.29 4.34 17.00
CA ALA A 82 17.45 5.23 17.08
C ALA A 82 17.60 5.95 18.44
N LEU A 83 16.49 6.17 19.15
CA LEU A 83 16.46 6.81 20.46
C LEU A 83 16.45 5.81 21.62
N GLY A 84 16.35 4.50 21.36
CA GLY A 84 16.18 3.47 22.38
C GLY A 84 14.85 3.59 23.14
N LEU A 85 13.79 4.05 22.48
CA LEU A 85 12.47 4.19 23.07
C LEU A 85 11.65 2.92 22.90
N GLU A 86 11.20 2.35 24.02
CA GLU A 86 10.21 1.28 24.02
C GLU A 86 8.80 1.87 24.07
N ILE A 87 7.92 1.41 23.18
CA ILE A 87 6.51 1.80 23.18
C ILE A 87 5.70 0.88 24.11
N SER A 88 4.60 1.40 24.63
CA SER A 88 3.66 0.59 25.42
C SER A 88 2.88 -0.40 24.53
N GLU A 89 2.43 -1.51 25.11
CA GLU A 89 1.52 -2.47 24.45
C GLU A 89 0.28 -1.77 23.88
N GLN A 90 -0.30 -0.81 24.62
CA GLN A 90 -1.44 -0.01 24.14
C GLN A 90 -1.10 0.76 22.85
N THR A 91 0.09 1.37 22.80
CA THR A 91 0.55 2.09 21.61
C THR A 91 0.69 1.16 20.43
N GLU A 92 1.30 -0.01 20.65
CA GLU A 92 1.47 -1.03 19.63
C GLU A 92 0.13 -1.49 19.05
N LEU A 93 -0.83 -1.86 19.92
CA LEU A 93 -2.16 -2.30 19.52
C LEU A 93 -2.92 -1.22 18.71
N LEU A 94 -2.82 0.04 19.11
CA LEU A 94 -3.45 1.14 18.35
C LEU A 94 -2.79 1.33 16.97
N ARG A 95 -1.46 1.19 16.87
CA ARG A 95 -0.76 1.25 15.59
C ARG A 95 -1.09 0.07 14.70
N ARG A 96 -1.31 -1.11 15.26
CA ARG A 96 -1.76 -2.31 14.53
C ARG A 96 -3.14 -2.09 13.91
N ILE A 97 -4.10 -1.62 14.69
CA ILE A 97 -5.45 -1.27 14.18
C ILE A 97 -5.34 -0.27 13.02
N LEU A 98 -4.44 0.71 13.13
CA LEU A 98 -4.20 1.68 12.05
C LEU A 98 -3.63 1.02 10.80
N VAL A 99 -2.59 0.18 10.92
CA VAL A 99 -2.01 -0.54 9.76
C VAL A 99 -3.01 -1.45 9.09
N ASP A 100 -3.81 -2.18 9.87
CA ASP A 100 -4.86 -3.04 9.35
C ASP A 100 -5.90 -2.22 8.58
N GLY A 101 -6.36 -1.11 9.16
CA GLY A 101 -7.28 -0.18 8.53
C GLY A 101 -6.73 0.40 7.22
N ALA A 102 -5.48 0.83 7.18
CA ALA A 102 -4.86 1.38 5.97
C ALA A 102 -4.61 0.31 4.89
N THR A 103 -4.19 -0.89 5.29
CA THR A 103 -4.00 -2.02 4.37
C THR A 103 -5.33 -2.39 3.72
N PHE A 104 -6.36 -2.53 4.54
CA PHE A 104 -7.72 -2.77 4.08
C PHE A 104 -8.23 -1.68 3.13
N GLN A 105 -8.05 -0.40 3.49
CA GLN A 105 -8.43 0.75 2.66
C GLN A 105 -7.79 0.67 1.27
N SER A 106 -6.49 0.38 1.23
CA SER A 106 -5.68 0.32 0.03
C SER A 106 -6.06 -0.87 -0.85
N ASN A 107 -6.28 -2.04 -0.25
CA ASN A 107 -6.74 -3.23 -0.96
C ASN A 107 -8.11 -3.02 -1.61
N ILE A 108 -9.05 -2.40 -0.90
CA ILE A 108 -10.37 -2.06 -1.46
C ILE A 108 -10.25 -1.04 -2.60
N LEU A 109 -9.39 -0.02 -2.45
CA LEU A 109 -9.12 0.95 -3.52
C LEU A 109 -8.61 0.23 -4.77
N HIS A 110 -7.53 -0.54 -4.62
CA HIS A 110 -6.88 -1.21 -5.73
C HIS A 110 -7.81 -2.22 -6.40
N SER A 111 -8.32 -3.19 -5.65
CA SER A 111 -9.07 -4.30 -6.24
C SER A 111 -10.36 -3.86 -6.92
N LEU A 112 -11.10 -2.90 -6.35
CA LEU A 112 -12.44 -2.56 -6.85
C LEU A 112 -12.50 -1.29 -7.71
N PHE A 113 -11.66 -0.29 -7.45
CA PHE A 113 -11.71 0.97 -8.20
C PHE A 113 -10.65 1.03 -9.30
N LEU A 114 -9.53 0.32 -9.13
CA LEU A 114 -8.43 0.32 -10.08
C LEU A 114 -8.47 -0.93 -10.97
N ALA A 115 -8.45 -2.14 -10.40
CA ALA A 115 -8.30 -3.39 -11.16
C ALA A 115 -9.62 -3.95 -11.72
N ALA A 116 -10.69 -4.06 -10.91
CA ALA A 116 -11.95 -4.67 -11.34
C ALA A 116 -12.54 -4.12 -12.66
N PRO A 117 -12.43 -2.81 -12.99
CA PRO A 117 -12.87 -2.31 -14.28
C PRO A 117 -12.28 -3.04 -15.48
N ASP A 118 -11.00 -3.44 -15.43
CA ASP A 118 -10.36 -4.21 -16.51
C ASP A 118 -10.99 -5.59 -16.68
N PHE A 119 -11.22 -6.30 -15.58
CA PHE A 119 -11.85 -7.64 -15.62
C PHE A 119 -13.31 -7.59 -16.06
N LEU A 120 -13.94 -6.42 -16.07
CA LEU A 120 -15.31 -6.21 -16.51
C LEU A 120 -15.39 -5.49 -17.86
N ASP A 121 -14.25 -5.31 -18.54
CA ASP A 121 -14.13 -4.63 -19.83
C ASP A 121 -14.77 -3.23 -19.82
N VAL A 122 -14.63 -2.51 -18.71
CA VAL A 122 -15.08 -1.12 -18.54
C VAL A 122 -13.91 -0.21 -18.20
N GLY A 123 -13.88 1.00 -18.79
CA GLY A 123 -12.72 1.89 -18.64
C GLY A 123 -12.52 2.51 -17.24
N SER A 124 -13.47 2.36 -16.32
CA SER A 124 -13.40 2.89 -14.96
C SER A 124 -14.47 2.27 -14.06
N VAL A 125 -14.50 2.68 -12.78
CA VAL A 125 -15.55 2.31 -11.83
C VAL A 125 -16.92 2.92 -12.16
N PHE A 126 -16.99 4.02 -12.93
CA PHE A 126 -18.25 4.77 -13.10
C PHE A 126 -19.37 3.96 -13.80
N PRO A 127 -19.12 3.20 -14.88
CA PRO A 127 -20.10 2.28 -15.44
C PRO A 127 -20.60 1.22 -14.46
N LEU A 128 -19.77 0.83 -13.47
CA LEU A 128 -20.13 -0.15 -12.46
C LEU A 128 -21.16 0.39 -11.46
N VAL A 129 -21.31 1.70 -11.33
CA VAL A 129 -22.35 2.31 -10.48
C VAL A 129 -23.76 1.93 -10.94
N ASN A 130 -23.96 1.78 -12.27
CA ASN A 130 -25.27 1.45 -12.83
C ASN A 130 -25.51 -0.06 -12.95
N THR A 131 -24.44 -0.85 -13.07
CA THR A 131 -24.53 -2.30 -13.32
C THR A 131 -24.30 -3.15 -12.07
N HIS A 132 -23.49 -2.66 -11.12
CA HIS A 132 -23.04 -3.36 -9.91
C HIS A 132 -23.12 -2.42 -8.70
N LYS A 133 -24.22 -1.67 -8.59
CA LYS A 133 -24.42 -0.61 -7.60
C LYS A 133 -24.11 -1.06 -6.17
N ASP A 134 -24.60 -2.23 -5.78
CA ASP A 134 -24.46 -2.73 -4.40
C ASP A 134 -23.00 -3.04 -4.04
N VAL A 135 -22.22 -3.57 -4.99
CA VAL A 135 -20.77 -3.78 -4.85
C VAL A 135 -20.05 -2.45 -4.66
N VAL A 136 -20.35 -1.46 -5.50
CA VAL A 136 -19.71 -0.13 -5.41
C VAL A 136 -20.07 0.55 -4.08
N LEU A 137 -21.32 0.43 -3.62
CA LEU A 137 -21.73 0.99 -2.33
C LEU A 137 -21.08 0.28 -1.15
N ALA A 138 -20.97 -1.06 -1.17
CA ALA A 138 -20.22 -1.82 -0.17
C ALA A 138 -18.76 -1.37 -0.12
N ALA A 139 -18.10 -1.28 -1.27
CA ALA A 139 -16.73 -0.77 -1.37
C ALA A 139 -16.58 0.62 -0.73
N LEU A 140 -17.49 1.56 -1.02
CA LEU A 140 -17.45 2.91 -0.45
C LEU A 140 -17.70 2.92 1.07
N ARG A 141 -18.59 2.07 1.59
CA ARG A 141 -18.80 1.91 3.04
C ARG A 141 -17.55 1.37 3.73
N LEU A 142 -16.89 0.38 3.13
CA LEU A 142 -15.62 -0.15 3.63
C LEU A 142 -14.51 0.89 3.63
N LYS A 143 -14.38 1.68 2.55
CA LYS A 143 -13.41 2.80 2.53
C LYS A 143 -13.72 3.85 3.59
N ARG A 144 -15.00 4.14 3.84
CA ARG A 144 -15.41 5.03 4.93
C ARG A 144 -15.03 4.46 6.29
N MET A 145 -15.28 3.18 6.55
CA MET A 145 -14.89 2.52 7.80
C MET A 145 -13.39 2.67 8.07
N ALA A 146 -12.56 2.46 7.05
CA ALA A 146 -11.12 2.63 7.20
C ALA A 146 -10.70 4.08 7.49
N ASN A 147 -11.38 5.05 6.86
CA ASN A 147 -11.16 6.46 7.16
C ASN A 147 -11.58 6.81 8.60
N ASP A 148 -12.71 6.26 9.07
CA ASP A 148 -13.21 6.46 10.44
C ASP A 148 -12.20 5.92 11.48
N ILE A 149 -11.53 4.78 11.20
CA ILE A 149 -10.42 4.27 12.02
C ILE A 149 -9.29 5.31 12.09
N GLY A 150 -8.86 5.81 10.93
CA GLY A 150 -7.79 6.80 10.83
C GLY A 150 -8.11 8.11 11.53
N ASP A 151 -9.34 8.62 11.39
CA ASP A 151 -9.82 9.84 12.04
C ASP A 151 -9.87 9.66 13.58
N LEU A 152 -10.37 8.52 14.06
CA LEU A 152 -10.48 8.26 15.49
C LEU A 152 -9.11 8.14 16.19
N ILE A 153 -8.23 7.30 15.65
CA ILE A 153 -6.98 6.94 16.34
C ILE A 153 -5.85 7.90 15.96
N SER A 154 -5.75 8.25 14.68
CA SER A 154 -4.60 8.98 14.12
C SER A 154 -4.87 10.48 13.89
N GLY A 155 -6.12 10.90 14.15
CA GLY A 155 -6.63 12.26 14.02
C GLY A 155 -7.02 12.65 12.59
N ARG A 156 -6.58 11.91 11.58
CA ARG A 156 -6.89 12.11 10.16
C ARG A 156 -6.83 10.78 9.40
N ALA A 157 -7.76 10.55 8.49
CA ALA A 157 -7.73 9.41 7.57
C ALA A 157 -6.50 9.37 6.65
N ILE A 158 -5.99 10.55 6.26
CA ILE A 158 -4.82 10.70 5.37
C ILE A 158 -3.85 11.70 5.99
N HIS A 159 -2.56 11.36 5.96
CA HIS A 159 -1.48 12.09 6.62
C HIS A 159 -1.76 12.29 8.12
N PRO A 160 -1.68 11.20 8.92
CA PRO A 160 -1.92 11.24 10.36
C PRO A 160 -1.15 12.33 11.10
N ILE A 161 -1.73 12.80 12.20
CA ILE A 161 -1.17 13.91 13.00
C ILE A 161 -1.04 13.60 14.48
N SER A 162 -1.70 12.56 14.99
CA SER A 162 -1.59 12.20 16.41
C SER A 162 -0.44 11.25 16.71
N CYS A 163 0.04 10.48 15.73
CA CYS A 163 1.14 9.53 15.92
C CYS A 163 2.48 10.27 16.10
N VAL A 164 3.15 10.05 17.23
CA VAL A 164 4.42 10.68 17.62
C VAL A 164 5.39 9.64 18.19
N PRO A 165 6.70 9.94 18.29
CA PRO A 165 7.65 9.04 18.93
C PRO A 165 7.18 8.68 20.35
N GLY A 166 7.16 7.39 20.67
CA GLY A 166 6.72 6.86 21.95
C GLY A 166 5.20 6.66 22.09
N GLY A 167 4.37 7.11 21.15
CA GLY A 167 2.92 6.97 21.30
C GLY A 167 2.05 7.87 20.42
N PHE A 168 1.10 8.53 21.09
CA PHE A 168 0.09 9.39 20.48
C PHE A 168 -0.08 10.68 21.27
N THR A 169 -0.37 11.79 20.59
CA THR A 169 -0.69 13.08 21.25
C THR A 169 -2.07 13.06 21.92
N LYS A 170 -2.98 12.21 21.42
CA LYS A 170 -4.31 11.97 21.98
C LYS A 170 -4.67 10.51 21.75
N LEU A 171 -5.15 9.86 22.80
CA LEU A 171 -5.67 8.49 22.74
C LEU A 171 -7.21 8.51 22.59
N PRO A 172 -7.79 7.55 21.86
CA PRO A 172 -9.23 7.34 21.87
C PRO A 172 -9.69 6.82 23.23
N THR A 173 -10.93 7.14 23.59
CA THR A 173 -11.57 6.61 24.80
C THR A 173 -12.03 5.17 24.60
N GLU A 174 -12.20 4.43 25.69
CA GLU A 174 -12.72 3.06 25.65
C GLU A 174 -14.10 2.98 24.98
N SER A 175 -14.97 3.96 25.22
CA SER A 175 -16.29 4.01 24.60
C SER A 175 -16.22 4.20 23.08
N GLU A 176 -15.29 5.02 22.59
CA GLU A 176 -15.09 5.21 21.16
C GLU A 176 -14.56 3.93 20.50
N LEU A 177 -13.61 3.24 21.14
CA LEU A 177 -13.09 1.96 20.66
C LEU A 177 -14.15 0.86 20.64
N LYS A 178 -15.00 0.77 21.68
CA LYS A 178 -16.13 -0.16 21.72
C LYS A 178 -17.13 0.10 20.60
N ASN A 179 -17.45 1.37 20.35
CA ASN A 179 -18.34 1.75 19.24
C ASN A 179 -17.72 1.39 17.88
N LEU A 180 -16.43 1.69 17.66
CA LEU A 180 -15.72 1.30 16.45
C LEU A 180 -15.77 -0.22 16.26
N LYS A 181 -15.51 -1.00 17.32
CA LYS A 181 -15.60 -2.46 17.28
C LYS A 181 -17.00 -2.92 16.86
N THR A 182 -18.05 -2.39 17.47
CA THR A 182 -19.44 -2.74 17.09
C THR A 182 -19.70 -2.47 15.62
N LYS A 183 -19.31 -1.28 15.12
CA LYS A 183 -19.46 -0.94 13.71
C LYS A 183 -18.68 -1.88 12.78
N LEU A 184 -17.46 -2.25 13.15
CA LEU A 184 -16.67 -3.22 12.38
C LEU A 184 -17.40 -4.56 12.30
N GLU A 185 -17.91 -5.06 13.43
CA GLU A 185 -18.62 -6.35 13.50
C GLU A 185 -19.95 -6.33 12.74
N THR A 186 -20.74 -5.26 12.86
CA THR A 186 -22.11 -5.21 12.31
C THR A 186 -22.19 -4.68 10.89
N GLU A 187 -21.23 -3.86 10.45
CA GLU A 187 -21.25 -3.20 9.14
C GLU A 187 -20.09 -3.66 8.25
N ALA A 188 -18.85 -3.60 8.76
CA ALA A 188 -17.68 -3.82 7.92
C ALA A 188 -17.44 -5.30 7.56
N ILE A 189 -17.58 -6.23 8.52
CA ILE A 189 -17.36 -7.67 8.28
C ILE A 189 -18.35 -8.22 7.23
N PRO A 190 -19.66 -7.92 7.28
CA PRO A 190 -20.60 -8.35 6.23
C PRO A 190 -20.22 -7.83 4.84
N ASP A 191 -19.92 -6.53 4.73
CA ASP A 191 -19.51 -5.94 3.45
C ASP A 191 -18.18 -6.52 2.97
N ALA A 192 -17.20 -6.75 3.86
CA ALA A 192 -15.91 -7.33 3.51
C ALA A 192 -16.05 -8.77 3.00
N THR A 193 -16.87 -9.59 3.66
CA THR A 193 -17.17 -10.96 3.21
C THR A 193 -17.81 -10.94 1.82
N TYR A 194 -18.81 -10.08 1.62
CA TYR A 194 -19.45 -9.92 0.32
C TYR A 194 -18.46 -9.49 -0.77
N ILE A 195 -17.57 -8.54 -0.48
CA ILE A 195 -16.53 -8.11 -1.42
C ILE A 195 -15.52 -9.23 -1.73
N ILE A 196 -15.15 -10.05 -0.75
CA ILE A 196 -14.25 -11.19 -0.98
C ILE A 196 -14.87 -12.16 -1.99
N ASP A 197 -16.15 -12.47 -1.84
CA ASP A 197 -16.87 -13.34 -2.79
C ASP A 197 -16.93 -12.72 -4.20
N VAL A 198 -17.16 -11.41 -4.29
CA VAL A 198 -17.15 -10.68 -5.58
C VAL A 198 -15.77 -10.74 -6.23
N VAL A 199 -14.71 -10.47 -5.48
CA VAL A 199 -13.33 -10.52 -6.02
C VAL A 199 -12.97 -11.94 -6.43
N ALA A 200 -13.33 -12.95 -5.64
CA ALA A 200 -13.13 -14.36 -5.97
C ALA A 200 -13.87 -14.75 -7.26
N SER A 201 -15.07 -14.20 -7.50
CA SER A 201 -15.81 -14.46 -8.75
C SER A 201 -15.12 -13.92 -10.02
N LEU A 202 -14.14 -13.02 -9.87
CA LEU A 202 -13.32 -12.51 -10.97
C LEU A 202 -12.03 -13.29 -11.18
N ALA A 203 -11.72 -14.30 -10.35
CA ALA A 203 -10.46 -15.03 -10.40
C ALA A 203 -10.18 -15.65 -11.78
N ASP A 204 -11.20 -16.22 -12.44
CA ASP A 204 -11.07 -16.84 -13.77
C ASP A 204 -10.72 -15.84 -14.89
N LYS A 205 -10.86 -14.52 -14.62
CA LYS A 205 -10.52 -13.46 -15.56
C LYS A 205 -9.08 -12.95 -15.40
N ILE A 206 -8.40 -13.34 -14.32
CA ILE A 206 -7.02 -12.96 -14.08
C ILE A 206 -6.14 -13.78 -15.03
N PRO A 207 -5.30 -13.15 -15.87
CA PRO A 207 -4.40 -13.88 -16.76
C PRO A 207 -3.47 -14.79 -15.97
N VAL A 208 -3.35 -16.05 -16.40
CA VAL A 208 -2.36 -16.98 -15.83
C VAL A 208 -0.98 -16.48 -16.23
N PHE A 209 -0.18 -16.12 -15.24
CA PHE A 209 1.20 -15.70 -15.41
C PHE A 209 2.05 -16.33 -14.31
N GLU A 210 3.05 -17.10 -14.71
CA GLU A 210 4.00 -17.75 -13.82
C GLU A 210 5.42 -17.47 -14.29
N ARG A 211 6.29 -17.13 -13.35
CA ARG A 211 7.73 -17.01 -13.54
C ARG A 211 8.41 -17.29 -12.22
N GLU A 212 9.63 -17.82 -12.28
CA GLU A 212 10.50 -17.89 -11.11
C GLU A 212 10.61 -16.50 -10.47
N THR A 213 10.24 -16.41 -9.20
CA THR A 213 10.17 -15.15 -8.45
C THR A 213 10.56 -15.44 -7.02
N GLU A 214 11.59 -14.77 -6.53
CA GLU A 214 11.86 -14.68 -5.09
C GLU A 214 10.79 -13.79 -4.44
N TYR A 215 10.13 -14.29 -3.40
CA TYR A 215 9.12 -13.55 -2.66
C TYR A 215 9.72 -13.00 -1.36
N ILE A 216 9.60 -11.69 -1.17
CA ILE A 216 10.01 -10.99 0.05
C ILE A 216 8.77 -10.57 0.84
N SER A 217 8.77 -10.82 2.15
CA SER A 217 7.72 -10.40 3.06
C SER A 217 8.25 -10.02 4.44
N VAL A 218 7.37 -9.46 5.27
CA VAL A 218 7.58 -9.46 6.72
C VAL A 218 6.92 -10.71 7.27
N LYS A 219 7.68 -11.52 8.02
CA LYS A 219 7.21 -12.73 8.67
C LYS A 219 7.17 -12.54 10.18
N SER A 220 6.03 -12.83 10.77
CA SER A 220 5.84 -12.98 12.22
C SER A 220 5.37 -14.40 12.50
N GLU A 221 5.82 -14.99 13.62
CA GLU A 221 5.36 -16.30 14.08
C GLU A 221 4.02 -16.21 14.84
N GLN A 222 3.61 -15.00 15.22
CA GLN A 222 2.42 -14.76 16.05
C GLN A 222 1.19 -14.35 15.22
N GLU A 223 1.39 -13.72 14.07
CA GLU A 223 0.33 -13.10 13.28
C GLU A 223 0.77 -12.85 11.83
N TYR A 224 -0.14 -12.29 11.02
CA TYR A 224 0.18 -11.86 9.66
C TYR A 224 1.07 -10.60 9.69
N GLY A 225 2.23 -10.66 9.03
CA GLY A 225 3.28 -9.65 9.14
C GLY A 225 2.99 -8.33 8.41
N LEU A 226 2.17 -7.46 9.00
CA LEU A 226 1.92 -6.11 8.49
C LEU A 226 2.63 -5.01 9.30
N TYR A 227 2.70 -5.17 10.63
CA TYR A 227 3.27 -4.15 11.52
C TYR A 227 4.67 -4.49 12.02
N ASP A 228 4.91 -5.75 12.39
CA ASP A 228 6.19 -6.19 12.95
C ASP A 228 6.56 -7.63 12.54
N GLY A 229 7.86 -7.93 12.60
CA GLY A 229 8.39 -9.23 12.22
C GLY A 229 9.82 -9.14 11.68
N GLN A 230 10.28 -10.23 11.07
CA GLN A 230 11.56 -10.30 10.37
C GLN A 230 11.36 -10.20 8.86
N ILE A 231 12.38 -9.77 8.14
CA ILE A 231 12.39 -9.89 6.68
C ILE A 231 12.45 -11.38 6.36
N PHE A 232 11.66 -11.85 5.40
CA PHE A 232 11.69 -13.23 4.95
C PHE A 232 11.79 -13.27 3.43
N SER A 233 12.74 -14.06 2.94
CA SER A 233 12.90 -14.43 1.54
C SER A 233 12.50 -15.90 1.35
N SER A 234 11.76 -16.21 0.28
CA SER A 234 11.47 -17.59 -0.12
C SER A 234 12.72 -18.42 -0.42
N ASP A 235 13.82 -17.76 -0.76
CA ASP A 235 15.04 -18.41 -1.27
C ASP A 235 16.14 -18.42 -0.21
N ALA A 236 16.20 -17.37 0.62
CA ALA A 236 17.28 -17.13 1.58
C ALA A 236 16.85 -17.20 3.06
N GLY A 237 15.55 -17.28 3.36
CA GLY A 237 15.02 -17.42 4.72
C GLY A 237 14.87 -16.09 5.46
N SER A 238 14.95 -16.12 6.80
CA SER A 238 14.67 -14.97 7.66
C SER A 238 15.90 -14.12 7.96
N PHE A 239 15.74 -12.80 7.95
CA PHE A 239 16.76 -11.81 8.26
C PHE A 239 16.24 -10.74 9.24
N PRO A 240 17.07 -10.27 10.17
CA PRO A 240 16.74 -9.10 11.00
C PRO A 240 16.49 -7.85 10.15
N VAL A 241 15.50 -7.04 10.52
CA VAL A 241 15.12 -5.82 9.76
C VAL A 241 16.29 -4.81 9.67
N ASN A 242 17.11 -4.71 10.73
CA ASN A 242 18.28 -3.83 10.73
C ASN A 242 19.42 -4.29 9.78
N LYS A 243 19.28 -5.47 9.17
CA LYS A 243 20.17 -6.02 8.15
C LYS A 243 19.58 -5.97 6.75
N TYR A 244 18.56 -5.14 6.50
CA TYR A 244 17.90 -5.08 5.18
C TYR A 244 18.89 -4.84 4.02
N LEU A 245 19.94 -4.04 4.23
CA LEU A 245 20.97 -3.78 3.21
C LEU A 245 21.75 -5.04 2.78
N ASP A 246 21.81 -6.06 3.62
CA ASP A 246 22.48 -7.33 3.30
C ASP A 246 21.62 -8.19 2.34
N VAL A 247 20.32 -7.85 2.19
CA VAL A 247 19.33 -8.62 1.42
C VAL A 247 18.57 -7.78 0.39
N THR A 248 18.95 -6.52 0.20
CA THR A 248 18.37 -5.65 -0.83
C THR A 248 19.46 -5.11 -1.74
N ASN A 249 19.24 -5.19 -3.05
CA ASN A 249 20.08 -4.56 -4.05
C ASN A 249 19.27 -3.47 -4.75
N GLU A 250 19.88 -2.31 -4.99
CA GLU A 250 19.23 -1.24 -5.74
C GLU A 250 20.17 -0.72 -6.83
N PHE A 251 19.67 -0.62 -8.06
CA PHE A 251 20.40 -0.04 -9.18
C PHE A 251 19.57 0.97 -9.96
N VAL A 252 20.26 1.95 -10.54
CA VAL A 252 19.64 3.01 -11.36
C VAL A 252 19.71 2.62 -12.82
N VAL A 253 18.62 2.86 -13.55
CA VAL A 253 18.56 2.67 -15.00
C VAL A 253 18.29 4.02 -15.69
N PRO A 254 18.77 4.25 -16.92
CA PRO A 254 18.64 5.56 -17.56
C PRO A 254 17.21 5.98 -17.93
N HIS A 255 16.26 5.05 -18.01
CA HIS A 255 14.91 5.27 -18.53
C HIS A 255 13.84 5.46 -17.44
N SER A 256 14.19 5.32 -16.17
CA SER A 256 13.25 5.32 -15.05
C SER A 256 13.82 6.11 -13.88
N SER A 257 12.97 6.89 -13.22
CA SER A 257 13.34 7.54 -11.95
C SER A 257 13.21 6.60 -10.75
N SER A 258 12.50 5.47 -10.89
CA SER A 258 12.51 4.40 -9.89
C SER A 258 13.77 3.56 -10.03
N LYS A 259 14.36 3.20 -8.88
CA LYS A 259 15.41 2.19 -8.81
C LYS A 259 14.83 0.81 -9.15
N HIS A 260 15.70 -0.12 -9.52
CA HIS A 260 15.40 -1.52 -9.77
C HIS A 260 16.11 -2.38 -8.71
N ALA A 261 15.56 -3.56 -8.44
CA ALA A 261 16.10 -4.57 -7.52
C ALA A 261 16.18 -5.91 -8.23
#